data_AF-Q9N2T0-F1
#
_entry.id   AF-Q9N2T0-F1
#
_cell.length_a   1.000
_cell.length_b   1.000
_cell.length_c   1.000
_cell.angle_alpha   90.00
_cell.angle_beta   90.00
_cell.angle_gamma   90.00
#
_symmetry.space_group_name_H-M   'P 1'
#
loop_
_entity.id
_entity.type
_entity.pdbx_description
1 polymer ?
#
loop_
_entity_poly.entity_id
_entity_poly.type
_entity_poly.pdbx_seq_one_letter_code
_entity_poly.pdbx_strand_id
1 'polypeptide(L)'
;MLFSTLKFAIQLFSFICSLFFNIILIYLILTKSPKKMGTYKYLLVYFCCFSMLYSILDIIVGPVIHSHGSSFFMMMKLGILKNHPEVGFLLVSLLCGCFAVSITTISIQFVFRYFAMERKGRISYFRGKYLIIWFLVPLISGTIWILQDWVFLHPNAKMGEYINETVFINYGVNVTDITYCGTFFYPKNDQGVPSLDYFQFFGFLGFCVIMGTTFLIVVIFGIKSYKLVRELPKHGESEYTYKLQSQLFKALVVQAFIPITFLFIPIGLVFIAPLLHFDIEPASFLVTIFFSIYPAVDPLPILLIVAEYREGLSELIYKTIGKRSIQISSYTDPQITSIS
;
A
#
# COMPACT_ATOMS: atom_id res chain seq x y z
N MET A 1 -14.89 -21.44 7.09
CA MET A 1 -13.73 -21.70 7.98
C MET A 1 -12.39 -21.70 7.22
N LEU A 2 -12.21 -22.53 6.17
CA LEU A 2 -10.95 -22.62 5.40
C LEU A 2 -10.44 -21.25 4.87
N PHE A 3 -11.33 -20.44 4.27
CA PHE A 3 -10.95 -19.11 3.75
C PHE A 3 -10.37 -18.19 4.83
N SER A 4 -11.00 -18.12 6.00
CA SER A 4 -10.53 -17.27 7.10
C SER A 4 -9.14 -17.69 7.59
N THR A 5 -8.88 -19.00 7.68
CA THR A 5 -7.57 -19.54 8.07
C THR A 5 -6.51 -19.24 7.02
N LEU A 6 -6.83 -19.44 5.74
CA LEU A 6 -5.93 -19.15 4.63
C LEU A 6 -5.60 -17.65 4.56
N LYS A 7 -6.62 -16.79 4.62
CA LYS A 7 -6.49 -15.33 4.61
C LYS A 7 -5.60 -14.87 5.75
N PHE A 8 -5.81 -15.36 6.97
CA PHE A 8 -4.97 -15.04 8.11
C PHE A 8 -3.51 -15.50 7.92
N ALA A 9 -3.28 -16.71 7.39
CA ALA A 9 -1.94 -17.21 7.12
C ALA A 9 -1.20 -16.35 6.07
N ILE A 10 -1.86 -15.98 4.98
CA ILE A 10 -1.33 -15.08 3.95
C ILE A 10 -1.02 -13.71 4.56
N GLN A 11 -1.94 -13.18 5.35
CA GLN A 11 -1.81 -11.89 6.00
C GLN A 11 -0.60 -11.85 6.96
N LEU A 12 -0.46 -12.87 7.80
CA LEU A 12 0.66 -13.01 8.73
C LEU A 12 2.00 -13.16 7.99
N PHE A 13 2.03 -13.98 6.94
CA PHE A 13 3.21 -14.13 6.10
C PHE A 13 3.60 -12.80 5.43
N SER A 14 2.62 -12.09 4.88
CA SER A 14 2.81 -10.76 4.27
C SER A 14 3.33 -9.75 5.30
N PHE A 15 2.75 -9.71 6.50
CA PHE A 15 3.21 -8.85 7.58
C PHE A 15 4.69 -9.09 7.93
N ILE A 16 5.08 -10.35 8.13
CA ILE A 16 6.48 -10.71 8.45
C ILE A 16 7.41 -10.29 7.29
N CYS A 17 7.02 -10.59 6.05
CA CYS A 17 7.80 -10.21 4.87
C CYS A 17 7.92 -8.68 4.73
N SER A 18 6.83 -7.94 4.95
CA SER A 18 6.83 -6.49 4.84
C SER A 18 7.77 -5.86 5.88
N LEU A 19 7.70 -6.28 7.14
CA LEU A 19 8.64 -5.81 8.16
C LEU A 19 10.08 -6.13 7.78
N PHE A 20 10.35 -7.38 7.39
CA PHE A 20 11.70 -7.83 7.04
C PHE A 20 12.28 -7.06 5.84
N PHE A 21 11.55 -6.97 4.73
CA PHE A 21 12.02 -6.29 3.52
C PHE A 21 12.15 -4.78 3.72
N ASN A 22 11.21 -4.13 4.41
CA ASN A 22 11.29 -2.68 4.66
C ASN A 22 12.43 -2.34 5.64
N ILE A 23 12.68 -3.14 6.68
CA ILE A 23 13.82 -2.94 7.60
C ILE A 23 15.15 -3.07 6.85
N ILE A 24 15.30 -4.12 6.04
CA ILE A 24 16.50 -4.31 5.21
C ILE A 24 16.67 -3.16 4.23
N LEU A 25 15.59 -2.75 3.57
CA LEU A 25 15.64 -1.65 2.62
C LEU A 25 16.04 -0.34 3.32
N ILE A 26 15.50 -0.03 4.49
CA ILE A 26 15.93 1.14 5.30
C ILE A 26 17.42 1.06 5.61
N TYR A 27 17.92 -0.09 6.08
CA TYR A 27 19.33 -0.28 6.36
C TYR A 27 20.20 -0.02 5.12
N LEU A 28 19.81 -0.54 3.96
CA LEU A 28 20.53 -0.35 2.70
C LEU A 28 20.46 1.09 2.20
N ILE A 29 19.32 1.77 2.36
CA ILE A 29 19.20 3.19 2.03
C ILE A 29 20.13 4.04 2.90
N LEU A 30 20.24 3.72 4.19
CA LEU A 30 21.09 4.49 5.10
C LEU A 30 22.59 4.25 4.87
N THR A 31 22.97 3.05 4.44
CA THR A 31 24.39 2.62 4.35
C THR A 31 24.97 2.59 2.95
N LYS A 32 24.17 2.34 1.91
CA LYS A 32 24.62 2.09 0.52
C LYS A 32 24.13 3.13 -0.49
N SER A 33 23.21 4.04 -0.14
CA SER A 33 22.73 5.05 -1.09
C SER A 33 23.86 5.98 -1.56
N PRO A 34 24.03 6.16 -2.89
CA PRO A 34 25.05 7.07 -3.40
C PRO A 34 24.70 8.53 -3.09
N LYS A 35 25.73 9.37 -2.88
CA LYS A 35 25.55 10.81 -2.57
C LYS A 35 24.66 11.54 -3.57
N LYS A 36 24.67 11.13 -4.85
CA LYS A 36 23.85 11.69 -5.93
C LYS A 36 22.33 11.51 -5.73
N MET A 37 21.88 10.61 -4.87
CA MET A 37 20.45 10.49 -4.53
C MET A 37 19.92 11.70 -3.75
N GLY A 38 20.78 12.40 -3.02
CA GLY A 38 20.40 13.57 -2.23
C GLY A 38 19.26 13.28 -1.25
N THR A 39 18.20 14.07 -1.31
CA THR A 39 17.05 13.96 -0.40
C THR A 39 16.10 12.82 -0.72
N TYR A 40 16.23 12.18 -1.88
CA TYR A 40 15.37 11.05 -2.27
C TYR A 40 15.43 9.90 -1.26
N LYS A 41 16.60 9.66 -0.67
CA LYS A 41 16.79 8.59 0.31
C LYS A 41 15.86 8.75 1.52
N TYR A 42 15.57 9.98 1.95
CA TYR A 42 14.67 10.24 3.07
C TYR A 42 13.21 10.00 2.69
N LEU A 43 12.82 10.28 1.44
CA LEU A 43 11.49 9.92 0.91
C LEU A 43 11.31 8.39 0.88
N LEU A 44 12.34 7.64 0.47
CA LEU A 44 12.29 6.18 0.49
C LEU A 44 12.15 5.62 1.91
N VAL A 45 12.93 6.13 2.87
CA VAL A 45 12.82 5.71 4.29
C VAL A 45 11.44 6.00 4.84
N TYR A 46 10.89 7.19 4.58
CA TYR A 46 9.51 7.53 4.95
C TYR A 46 8.52 6.51 4.42
N PHE A 47 8.65 6.12 3.14
CA PHE A 47 7.75 5.16 2.55
C PHE A 47 7.88 3.76 3.16
N CYS A 48 9.10 3.32 3.46
CA CYS A 48 9.32 2.05 4.15
C CYS A 48 8.68 2.05 5.55
N CYS A 49 8.84 3.13 6.32
CA CYS A 49 8.18 3.28 7.63
C CYS A 49 6.67 3.24 7.51
N PHE A 50 6.12 3.88 6.48
CA PHE A 50 4.69 3.88 6.23
C PHE A 50 4.16 2.49 5.82
N SER A 51 4.86 1.77 4.95
CA SER A 51 4.51 0.39 4.56
C SER A 51 4.52 -0.58 5.76
N MET A 52 5.44 -0.37 6.71
CA MET A 52 5.41 -1.13 7.97
C MET A 52 4.21 -0.77 8.85
N LEU A 53 3.88 0.52 8.98
CA LEU A 53 2.68 0.97 9.71
C LEU A 53 1.40 0.41 9.09
N TYR A 54 1.28 0.45 7.77
CA TYR A 54 0.20 -0.19 7.02
C TYR A 54 0.09 -1.66 7.43
N SER A 55 1.20 -2.41 7.37
CA SER A 55 1.19 -3.85 7.67
C SER A 55 0.76 -4.17 9.10
N ILE A 56 1.16 -3.32 10.07
CA ILE A 56 0.71 -3.42 11.47
C ILE A 56 -0.80 -3.20 11.56
N LEU A 57 -1.31 -2.14 10.92
CA LEU A 57 -2.75 -1.85 10.90
C LEU A 57 -3.54 -2.96 10.21
N ASP A 58 -3.06 -3.50 9.10
CA ASP A 58 -3.71 -4.60 8.37
C ASP A 58 -3.89 -5.84 9.27
N ILE A 59 -2.86 -6.21 10.06
CA ILE A 59 -2.96 -7.32 11.02
C ILE A 59 -3.93 -7.02 12.16
N ILE A 60 -3.90 -5.80 12.72
CA ILE A 60 -4.79 -5.40 13.83
C ILE A 60 -6.25 -5.41 13.38
N VAL A 61 -6.53 -4.85 12.20
CA VAL A 61 -7.89 -4.74 11.66
C VAL A 61 -8.38 -6.09 11.14
N GLY A 62 -7.49 -6.87 10.53
CA GLY A 62 -7.85 -8.12 9.88
C GLY A 62 -8.97 -7.94 8.84
N PRO A 63 -8.91 -6.93 7.95
CA PRO A 63 -10.04 -6.51 7.13
C PRO A 63 -10.53 -7.62 6.20
N VAL A 64 -11.82 -7.61 5.91
CA VAL A 64 -12.40 -8.39 4.82
C VAL A 64 -13.16 -7.44 3.92
N ILE A 65 -12.85 -7.46 2.63
CA ILE A 65 -13.53 -6.68 1.62
C ILE A 65 -14.62 -7.58 1.01
N HIS A 66 -15.85 -7.10 0.99
CA HIS A 66 -16.99 -7.83 0.46
C HIS A 66 -17.85 -6.90 -0.41
N SER A 67 -18.29 -7.41 -1.54
CA SER A 67 -19.34 -6.81 -2.36
C SER A 67 -20.51 -7.75 -2.40
N HIS A 68 -21.71 -7.20 -2.27
CA HIS A 68 -22.94 -7.96 -2.32
C HIS A 68 -24.05 -7.07 -2.88
N GLY A 69 -24.62 -7.49 -4.02
CA GLY A 69 -25.65 -6.75 -4.75
C GLY A 69 -25.28 -5.28 -4.98
N SER A 70 -26.04 -4.37 -4.39
CA SER A 70 -25.85 -2.91 -4.53
C SER A 70 -24.93 -2.30 -3.46
N SER A 71 -24.14 -3.13 -2.76
CA SER A 71 -23.25 -2.70 -1.69
C SER A 71 -21.79 -3.16 -1.85
N PHE A 72 -20.89 -2.38 -1.26
CA PHE A 72 -19.47 -2.69 -1.09
C PHE A 72 -19.03 -2.25 0.30
N PHE A 73 -18.29 -3.09 1.02
CA PHE A 73 -17.80 -2.74 2.35
C PHE A 73 -16.50 -3.45 2.70
N MET A 74 -15.65 -2.74 3.45
CA MET A 74 -14.54 -3.31 4.19
C MET A 74 -14.95 -3.46 5.64
N MET A 75 -14.97 -4.68 6.17
CA MET A 75 -15.36 -4.96 7.54
C MET A 75 -14.21 -5.48 8.41
N MET A 76 -14.35 -5.25 9.71
CA MET A 76 -13.51 -5.77 10.78
C MET A 76 -14.39 -6.43 11.83
N LYS A 77 -13.95 -7.60 12.34
CA LYS A 77 -14.57 -8.21 13.53
C LYS A 77 -14.19 -7.38 14.76
N LEU A 78 -15.17 -6.96 15.55
CA LEU A 78 -14.92 -6.08 16.70
C LEU A 78 -14.17 -6.80 17.82
N GLY A 79 -14.54 -8.06 18.13
CA GLY A 79 -13.90 -8.83 19.20
C GLY A 79 -13.89 -8.06 20.54
N ILE A 80 -12.69 -7.77 21.06
CA ILE A 80 -12.51 -6.98 22.29
C ILE A 80 -13.05 -5.53 22.19
N LEU A 81 -13.22 -5.01 20.97
CA LEU A 81 -13.75 -3.67 20.69
C LEU A 81 -15.28 -3.66 20.57
N LYS A 82 -15.99 -4.73 20.92
CA LYS A 82 -17.46 -4.80 20.81
C LYS A 82 -18.16 -3.67 21.59
N ASN A 83 -17.61 -3.26 22.73
CA ASN A 83 -18.12 -2.15 23.53
C ASN A 83 -17.64 -0.76 23.04
N HIS A 84 -16.75 -0.72 22.06
CA HIS A 84 -16.16 0.49 21.48
C HIS A 84 -16.13 0.43 19.93
N PRO A 85 -17.29 0.27 19.27
CA PRO A 85 -17.36 0.09 17.82
C PRO A 85 -16.75 1.26 17.02
N GLU A 86 -16.81 2.47 17.56
CA GLU A 86 -16.18 3.67 16.99
C GLU A 86 -14.65 3.55 16.88
N VAL A 87 -14.00 2.89 17.85
CA VAL A 87 -12.57 2.63 17.79
C VAL A 87 -12.27 1.62 16.68
N GLY A 88 -13.12 0.59 16.54
CA GLY A 88 -13.01 -0.35 15.43
C GLY A 88 -13.20 0.34 14.07
N PHE A 89 -14.20 1.21 13.95
CA PHE A 89 -14.44 1.98 12.73
C PHE A 89 -13.24 2.88 12.41
N LEU A 90 -12.67 3.57 13.39
CA LEU A 90 -11.46 4.36 13.24
C LEU A 90 -10.30 3.52 12.69
N LEU A 91 -10.09 2.29 13.18
CA LEU A 91 -9.03 1.41 12.70
C LEU A 91 -9.25 0.98 11.24
N VAL A 92 -10.49 0.65 10.85
CA VAL A 92 -10.85 0.35 9.46
C VAL A 92 -10.61 1.58 8.56
N SER A 93 -11.09 2.76 8.97
CA SER A 93 -10.88 4.00 8.22
C SER A 93 -9.41 4.39 8.13
N LEU A 94 -8.60 4.18 9.18
CA LEU A 94 -7.15 4.40 9.15
C LEU A 94 -6.49 3.52 8.08
N LEU A 95 -6.91 2.25 7.99
CA LEU A 95 -6.42 1.33 6.98
C LEU A 95 -6.84 1.75 5.56
N CYS A 96 -8.09 2.18 5.38
CA CYS A 96 -8.55 2.80 4.13
C CYS A 96 -7.76 4.07 3.79
N GLY A 97 -7.49 4.93 4.77
CA GLY A 97 -6.64 6.11 4.61
C GLY A 97 -5.22 5.77 4.18
N CYS A 98 -4.69 4.62 4.60
CA CYS A 98 -3.36 4.17 4.18
C CYS A 98 -3.26 3.88 2.68
N PHE A 99 -4.37 3.48 2.05
CA PHE A 99 -4.47 3.34 0.61
C PHE A 99 -4.25 4.69 -0.11
N ALA A 100 -4.88 5.76 0.39
CA ALA A 100 -4.71 7.12 -0.14
C ALA A 100 -3.28 7.67 0.06
N VAL A 101 -2.68 7.41 1.23
CA VAL A 101 -1.29 7.78 1.51
C VAL A 101 -0.34 7.07 0.54
N SER A 102 -0.58 5.80 0.24
CA SER A 102 0.26 4.99 -0.64
C SER A 102 0.30 5.54 -2.06
N ILE A 103 -0.87 5.77 -2.69
CA ILE A 103 -0.93 6.32 -4.06
C ILE A 103 -0.38 7.75 -4.14
N THR A 104 -0.63 8.57 -3.12
CA THR A 104 -0.09 9.93 -3.05
C THR A 104 1.43 9.92 -2.93
N THR A 105 1.99 9.00 -2.12
CA THR A 105 3.44 8.85 -1.98
C THR A 105 4.08 8.40 -3.29
N ILE A 106 3.48 7.43 -4.00
CA ILE A 106 3.93 7.04 -5.36
C ILE A 106 3.93 8.25 -6.30
N SER A 107 2.86 9.06 -6.28
CA SER A 107 2.74 10.28 -7.08
C SER A 107 3.88 11.28 -6.80
N ILE A 108 4.18 11.53 -5.53
CA ILE A 108 5.28 12.41 -5.10
C ILE A 108 6.63 11.89 -5.59
N GLN A 109 6.85 10.56 -5.58
CA GLN A 109 8.08 10.00 -6.11
C GLN A 109 8.23 10.27 -7.61
N PHE A 110 7.16 10.21 -8.41
CA PHE A 110 7.23 10.60 -9.83
C PHE A 110 7.51 12.10 -10.02
N VAL A 111 6.92 12.96 -9.19
CA VAL A 111 7.20 14.40 -9.21
C VAL A 111 8.67 14.66 -8.87
N PHE A 112 9.19 14.02 -7.82
CA PHE A 112 10.60 14.09 -7.43
C PHE A 112 11.50 13.67 -8.60
N ARG A 113 11.19 12.54 -9.23
CA ARG A 113 11.98 12.01 -10.35
C ARG A 113 12.08 13.00 -11.49
N TYR A 114 10.94 13.56 -11.90
CA TYR A 114 10.92 14.56 -12.93
C TYR A 114 11.76 15.79 -12.57
N PHE A 115 11.60 16.36 -11.36
CA PHE A 115 12.39 17.54 -10.95
C PHE A 115 13.89 17.26 -10.80
N ALA A 116 14.26 16.05 -10.36
CA ALA A 116 15.67 15.65 -10.26
C ALA A 116 16.35 15.60 -11.64
N MET A 117 15.60 15.24 -12.68
CA MET A 117 16.11 15.09 -14.04
C MET A 117 15.99 16.37 -14.87
N GLU A 118 14.99 17.22 -14.61
CA GLU A 118 14.74 18.44 -15.41
C GLU A 118 15.86 19.48 -15.24
N ARG A 119 16.60 19.44 -14.12
CA ARG A 119 17.74 20.31 -13.81
C ARG A 119 17.50 21.82 -13.85
N LYS A 120 16.25 22.26 -13.89
CA LYS A 120 15.85 23.67 -13.76
C LYS A 120 15.83 24.19 -12.32
N GLY A 121 16.65 23.61 -11.43
CA GLY A 121 16.71 23.98 -10.02
C GLY A 121 15.50 23.59 -9.15
N ARG A 122 14.37 23.15 -9.73
CA ARG A 122 13.13 22.77 -9.01
C ARG A 122 13.29 21.64 -7.99
N ILE A 123 14.36 20.86 -8.08
CA ILE A 123 14.72 19.89 -7.04
C ILE A 123 14.97 20.56 -5.67
N SER A 124 15.20 21.87 -5.62
CA SER A 124 15.29 22.66 -4.40
C SER A 124 14.01 22.62 -3.56
N TYR A 125 12.84 22.42 -4.18
CA TYR A 125 11.57 22.21 -3.46
C TYR A 125 11.55 20.91 -2.65
N PHE A 126 12.48 19.98 -2.89
CA PHE A 126 12.65 18.76 -2.10
C PHE A 126 13.82 18.86 -1.12
N ARG A 127 14.21 20.08 -0.72
CA ARG A 127 15.32 20.32 0.23
C ARG A 127 14.86 21.22 1.40
N GLY A 128 15.55 21.08 2.53
CA GLY A 128 15.33 21.91 3.72
C GLY A 128 13.87 21.87 4.20
N LYS A 129 13.34 23.03 4.60
CA LYS A 129 11.97 23.18 5.10
C LYS A 129 10.88 22.71 4.11
N TYR A 130 11.13 22.78 2.80
CA TYR A 130 10.15 22.33 1.80
C TYR A 130 10.00 20.81 1.78
N LEU A 131 11.00 20.04 2.24
CA LEU A 131 10.91 18.59 2.33
C LEU A 131 9.79 18.14 3.27
N ILE A 132 9.55 18.88 4.36
CA ILE A 132 8.49 18.58 5.34
C ILE A 132 7.12 18.61 4.67
N ILE A 133 6.89 19.56 3.75
CA ILE A 133 5.62 19.67 3.02
C ILE A 133 5.32 18.37 2.27
N TRP A 134 6.33 17.77 1.64
CA TRP A 134 6.16 16.51 0.90
C TRP A 134 5.86 15.30 1.79
N PHE A 135 6.23 15.33 3.08
CA PHE A 135 5.81 14.30 4.04
C PHE A 135 4.39 14.54 4.56
N LEU A 136 3.94 15.78 4.61
CA LEU A 136 2.59 16.13 5.06
C LEU A 136 1.54 15.89 3.99
N VAL A 137 1.85 16.08 2.70
CA VAL A 137 0.87 15.91 1.60
C VAL A 137 0.20 14.52 1.61
N PRO A 138 0.94 13.39 1.71
CA PRO A 138 0.31 12.07 1.81
C PRO A 138 -0.56 11.91 3.06
N LEU A 139 -0.11 12.42 4.21
CA LEU A 139 -0.87 12.37 5.46
C LEU A 139 -2.18 13.17 5.36
N ILE A 140 -2.14 14.35 4.74
CA ILE A 140 -3.34 15.16 4.48
C ILE A 140 -4.30 14.38 3.57
N SER A 141 -3.80 13.74 2.51
CA SER A 141 -4.63 12.91 1.64
C SER A 141 -5.28 11.74 2.39
N GLY A 142 -4.54 11.08 3.29
CA GLY A 142 -5.07 10.04 4.17
C GLY A 142 -6.14 10.56 5.12
N THR A 143 -5.92 11.72 5.73
CA THR A 143 -6.90 12.36 6.62
C THR A 143 -8.18 12.74 5.86
N ILE A 144 -8.08 13.29 4.65
CA ILE A 144 -9.25 13.60 3.82
C ILE A 144 -10.04 12.32 3.52
N TRP A 145 -9.34 11.22 3.19
CA TRP A 145 -9.98 9.93 2.95
C TRP A 145 -10.72 9.43 4.20
N ILE A 146 -10.07 9.46 5.36
CA ILE A 146 -10.68 9.07 6.63
C ILE A 146 -11.93 9.93 6.90
N LEU A 147 -11.86 11.25 6.75
CA LEU A 147 -13.01 12.13 6.92
C LEU A 147 -14.17 11.78 5.97
N GLN A 148 -13.87 11.41 4.71
CA GLN A 148 -14.90 10.93 3.79
C GLN A 148 -15.51 9.60 4.26
N ASP A 149 -14.72 8.68 4.81
CA ASP A 149 -15.23 7.44 5.38
C ASP A 149 -16.23 7.73 6.52
N TRP A 150 -15.88 8.63 7.44
CA TRP A 150 -16.74 9.04 8.56
C TRP A 150 -18.03 9.72 8.11
N VAL A 151 -17.97 10.54 7.06
CA VAL A 151 -19.15 11.27 6.59
C VAL A 151 -20.06 10.36 5.75
N PHE A 152 -19.52 9.61 4.80
CA PHE A 152 -20.31 8.95 3.76
C PHE A 152 -20.45 7.43 3.92
N LEU A 153 -19.48 6.78 4.58
CA LEU A 153 -19.35 5.32 4.61
C LEU A 153 -19.48 4.72 6.02
N HIS A 154 -19.93 5.52 6.99
CA HIS A 154 -20.12 5.09 8.37
C HIS A 154 -21.26 4.06 8.50
N PRO A 155 -21.14 3.06 9.40
CA PRO A 155 -22.19 2.07 9.64
C PRO A 155 -23.55 2.70 9.90
N ASN A 156 -24.58 2.13 9.27
CA ASN A 156 -25.96 2.57 9.48
C ASN A 156 -26.92 1.38 9.50
N ALA A 157 -28.12 1.59 10.03
CA ALA A 157 -29.10 0.53 10.22
C ALA A 157 -29.54 -0.13 8.91
N LYS A 158 -29.78 0.67 7.85
CA LYS A 158 -30.24 0.15 6.54
C LYS A 158 -29.20 -0.77 5.91
N MET A 159 -27.94 -0.36 5.91
CA MET A 159 -26.83 -1.17 5.43
C MET A 159 -26.63 -2.41 6.30
N GLY A 160 -26.70 -2.27 7.63
CA GLY A 160 -26.56 -3.39 8.56
C GLY A 160 -27.63 -4.46 8.39
N GLU A 161 -28.89 -4.09 8.17
CA GLU A 161 -29.98 -5.01 7.85
C GLU A 161 -29.76 -5.71 6.51
N TYR A 162 -29.37 -4.95 5.48
CA TYR A 162 -29.13 -5.47 4.13
C TYR A 162 -28.02 -6.52 4.08
N ILE A 163 -26.91 -6.31 4.81
CA ILE A 163 -25.76 -7.23 4.78
C ILE A 163 -25.86 -8.36 5.80
N ASN A 164 -26.89 -8.39 6.65
CA ASN A 164 -26.97 -9.33 7.77
C ASN A 164 -26.87 -10.79 7.35
N GLU A 165 -27.69 -11.18 6.38
CA GLU A 165 -27.72 -12.54 5.86
C GLU A 165 -26.40 -12.93 5.18
N THR A 166 -25.89 -12.09 4.26
CA THR A 166 -24.64 -12.40 3.53
C THR A 166 -23.42 -12.48 4.45
N VAL A 167 -23.33 -11.60 5.46
CA VAL A 167 -22.23 -11.62 6.44
C VAL A 167 -22.30 -12.90 7.29
N PHE A 168 -23.50 -13.27 7.75
CA PHE A 168 -23.68 -14.49 8.53
C PHE A 168 -23.36 -15.74 7.72
N ILE A 169 -23.87 -15.86 6.49
CA ILE A 169 -23.65 -17.02 5.62
C ILE A 169 -22.18 -17.17 5.23
N ASN A 170 -21.53 -16.10 4.78
CA ASN A 170 -20.16 -16.18 4.26
C ASN A 170 -19.09 -16.23 5.36
N TYR A 171 -19.33 -15.57 6.51
CA TYR A 171 -18.29 -15.35 7.52
C TYR A 171 -18.62 -15.91 8.91
N GLY A 172 -19.86 -16.34 9.15
CA GLY A 172 -20.30 -16.90 10.42
C GLY A 172 -20.27 -15.90 11.57
N VAL A 173 -20.56 -14.63 11.30
CA VAL A 173 -20.55 -13.54 12.29
C VAL A 173 -21.83 -12.71 12.15
N ASN A 174 -22.37 -12.22 13.25
CA ASN A 174 -23.51 -11.29 13.21
C ASN A 174 -23.04 -9.88 12.86
N VAL A 175 -23.90 -9.10 12.18
CA VAL A 175 -23.57 -7.71 11.86
C VAL A 175 -23.31 -6.84 13.10
N THR A 176 -23.90 -7.19 14.24
CA THR A 176 -23.68 -6.52 15.52
C THR A 176 -22.30 -6.77 16.14
N ASP A 177 -21.55 -7.76 15.63
CA ASP A 177 -20.21 -8.13 16.08
C ASP A 177 -19.10 -7.62 15.14
N ILE A 178 -19.47 -6.85 14.12
CA ILE A 178 -18.54 -6.22 13.16
C ILE A 178 -18.72 -4.70 13.16
N THR A 179 -17.72 -4.03 12.61
CA THR A 179 -17.84 -2.67 12.09
C THR A 179 -17.37 -2.68 10.64
N TYR A 180 -17.77 -1.68 9.87
CA TYR A 180 -17.41 -1.61 8.45
C TYR A 180 -17.34 -0.18 7.95
N CYS A 181 -16.54 0.03 6.91
CA CYS A 181 -16.59 1.21 6.05
C CYS A 181 -17.16 0.75 4.71
N GLY A 182 -18.31 1.27 4.30
CA GLY A 182 -18.97 0.78 3.09
C GLY A 182 -20.09 1.64 2.54
N THR A 183 -20.45 1.36 1.29
CA THR A 183 -21.55 1.98 0.56
C THR A 183 -22.64 0.96 0.26
N PHE A 184 -23.87 1.44 0.26
CA PHE A 184 -25.07 0.81 -0.26
C PHE A 184 -25.77 1.83 -1.17
N PHE A 185 -25.56 1.73 -2.48
CA PHE A 185 -26.00 2.78 -3.40
C PHE A 185 -27.51 2.82 -3.62
N TYR A 186 -28.23 1.71 -3.43
CA TYR A 186 -29.65 1.61 -3.75
C TYR A 186 -30.49 1.12 -2.55
N PRO A 187 -30.49 1.84 -1.41
CA PRO A 187 -31.39 1.51 -0.31
C PRO A 187 -32.85 1.68 -0.73
N LYS A 188 -33.73 0.85 -0.16
CA LYS A 188 -35.17 1.02 -0.34
C LYS A 188 -35.62 2.33 0.32
N ASN A 189 -36.38 3.13 -0.41
CA ASN A 189 -37.08 4.31 0.11
C ASN A 189 -38.28 3.90 0.98
N ASP A 190 -39.02 4.87 1.52
CA ASP A 190 -40.17 4.61 2.40
C ASP A 190 -41.33 3.88 1.69
N GLN A 191 -41.32 3.84 0.35
CA GLN A 191 -42.26 3.08 -0.48
C GLN A 191 -41.74 1.67 -0.82
N GLY A 192 -40.58 1.27 -0.30
CA GLY A 192 -39.95 -0.02 -0.57
C GLY A 192 -39.22 -0.11 -1.93
N VAL A 193 -39.13 0.99 -2.67
CA VAL A 193 -38.49 1.04 -3.99
C VAL A 193 -37.00 1.38 -3.84
N PRO A 194 -36.07 0.58 -4.38
CA PRO A 194 -34.64 0.92 -4.41
C PRO A 194 -34.41 2.21 -5.21
N SER A 195 -33.73 3.18 -4.60
CA SER A 195 -33.38 4.45 -5.25
C SER A 195 -31.95 4.84 -4.93
N LEU A 196 -31.27 5.53 -5.86
CA LEU A 196 -29.89 5.96 -5.66
C LEU A 196 -29.77 6.86 -4.43
N ASP A 197 -28.93 6.46 -3.49
CA ASP A 197 -28.53 7.29 -2.35
C ASP A 197 -27.55 8.36 -2.84
N TYR A 198 -28.07 9.55 -3.12
CA TYR A 198 -27.28 10.68 -3.59
C TYR A 198 -26.18 11.08 -2.60
N PHE A 199 -26.38 10.91 -1.29
CA PHE A 199 -25.39 11.26 -0.28
C PHE A 199 -24.16 10.35 -0.41
N GLN A 200 -24.37 9.03 -0.48
CA GLN A 200 -23.28 8.10 -0.71
C GLN A 200 -22.66 8.21 -2.11
N PHE A 201 -23.48 8.51 -3.12
CA PHE A 201 -23.00 8.77 -4.48
C PHE A 201 -22.05 9.98 -4.54
N PHE A 202 -22.36 11.08 -3.85
CA PHE A 202 -21.45 12.22 -3.74
C PHE A 202 -20.15 11.85 -3.00
N GLY A 203 -20.23 11.03 -1.96
CA GLY A 203 -19.05 10.46 -1.30
C GLY A 203 -18.17 9.66 -2.25
N PHE A 204 -18.78 8.75 -3.01
CA PHE A 204 -18.11 7.95 -4.05
C PHE A 204 -17.42 8.82 -5.11
N LEU A 205 -18.08 9.87 -5.61
CA LEU A 205 -17.46 10.84 -6.53
C LEU A 205 -16.24 11.52 -5.90
N GLY A 206 -16.30 11.84 -4.61
CA GLY A 206 -15.17 12.37 -3.84
C GLY A 206 -13.95 11.45 -3.86
N PHE A 207 -14.14 10.15 -3.58
CA PHE A 207 -13.07 9.15 -3.65
C PHE A 207 -12.51 9.02 -5.08
N CYS A 208 -13.38 9.03 -6.09
CA CYS A 208 -12.99 8.99 -7.50
C CYS A 208 -12.13 10.19 -7.92
N VAL A 209 -12.43 11.39 -7.42
CA VAL A 209 -11.61 12.58 -7.69
C VAL A 209 -10.23 12.46 -7.04
N ILE A 210 -10.15 11.98 -5.79
CA ILE A 210 -8.86 11.79 -5.10
C ILE A 210 -8.00 10.75 -5.83
N MET A 211 -8.57 9.59 -6.16
CA MET A 211 -7.84 8.56 -6.92
C MET A 211 -7.50 9.05 -8.33
N GLY A 212 -8.45 9.61 -9.06
CA GLY A 212 -8.26 10.08 -10.44
C GLY A 212 -7.17 11.13 -10.56
N THR A 213 -7.12 12.09 -9.63
CA THR A 213 -6.08 13.14 -9.60
C THR A 213 -4.69 12.58 -9.32
N THR A 214 -4.55 11.65 -8.36
CA THR A 214 -3.25 11.01 -8.05
C THR A 214 -2.77 10.14 -9.20
N PHE A 215 -3.66 9.35 -9.82
CA PHE A 215 -3.35 8.60 -11.03
C PHE A 215 -2.90 9.49 -12.19
N LEU A 216 -3.59 10.60 -12.41
CA LEU A 216 -3.23 11.55 -13.46
C LEU A 216 -1.83 12.13 -13.23
N ILE A 217 -1.46 12.44 -11.98
CA ILE A 217 -0.10 12.88 -11.63
C ILE A 217 0.93 11.80 -11.96
N VAL A 218 0.68 10.54 -11.56
CA VAL A 218 1.56 9.40 -11.89
C VAL A 218 1.77 9.27 -13.39
N VAL A 219 0.70 9.32 -14.19
CA VAL A 219 0.78 9.20 -15.65
C VAL A 219 1.53 10.37 -16.28
N ILE A 220 1.18 11.62 -15.93
CA ILE A 220 1.80 12.83 -16.49
C ILE A 220 3.30 12.85 -16.17
N PHE A 221 3.66 12.71 -14.89
CA PHE A 221 5.06 12.78 -14.47
C PHE A 221 5.84 11.51 -14.84
N GLY A 222 5.18 10.36 -14.96
CA GLY A 222 5.76 9.14 -15.51
C GLY A 222 6.17 9.30 -16.97
N ILE A 223 5.28 9.80 -17.84
CA ILE A 223 5.58 10.05 -19.25
C ILE A 223 6.68 11.11 -19.41
N LYS A 224 6.58 12.21 -18.66
CA LYS A 224 7.61 13.27 -18.70
C LYS A 224 8.97 12.76 -18.24
N SER A 225 9.01 12.01 -17.14
CA SER A 225 10.23 11.38 -16.62
C SER A 225 10.84 10.41 -17.64
N TYR A 226 10.01 9.59 -18.29
CA TYR A 226 10.46 8.65 -19.31
C TYR A 226 11.14 9.33 -20.50
N LYS A 227 10.52 10.37 -21.05
CA LYS A 227 11.10 11.16 -22.16
C LYS A 227 12.46 11.73 -21.76
N LEU A 228 12.53 12.29 -20.56
CA LEU A 228 13.73 12.94 -20.06
C LEU A 228 14.86 11.96 -19.79
N VAL A 229 14.58 10.79 -19.18
CA VAL A 229 15.58 9.71 -18.99
C VAL A 229 16.22 9.32 -20.31
N ARG A 230 15.43 9.19 -21.38
CA ARG A 230 15.93 8.82 -22.73
C ARG A 230 16.84 9.87 -23.35
N GLU A 231 16.69 11.13 -22.97
CA GLU A 231 17.48 12.23 -23.51
C GLU A 231 18.74 12.54 -22.68
N LEU A 232 18.87 11.99 -21.47
CA LEU A 232 20.04 12.23 -20.59
C LEU A 232 21.40 12.00 -21.28
N PRO A 233 21.62 10.91 -22.04
CA PRO A 233 22.91 10.70 -22.72
C PRO A 233 23.25 11.80 -23.74
N LYS A 234 22.23 12.40 -24.36
CA LYS A 234 22.40 13.48 -25.35
C LYS A 234 22.85 14.79 -24.72
N HIS A 235 22.62 14.97 -23.42
CA HIS A 235 22.95 16.18 -22.67
C HIS A 235 24.33 16.08 -21.98
N GLY A 236 25.19 15.13 -22.36
CA GLY A 236 26.53 14.98 -21.81
C GLY A 236 26.57 14.38 -20.40
N GLU A 237 25.53 13.65 -20.00
CA GLU A 237 25.51 13.01 -18.68
C GLU A 237 26.56 11.92 -18.53
N SER A 238 27.22 11.91 -17.37
CA SER A 238 28.08 10.78 -17.01
C SER A 238 27.28 9.48 -17.04
N GLU A 239 27.88 8.44 -17.58
CA GLU A 239 27.26 7.11 -17.69
C GLU A 239 26.74 6.60 -16.34
N TYR A 240 27.46 6.89 -15.25
CA TYR A 240 27.03 6.56 -13.89
C TYR A 240 25.72 7.24 -13.50
N THR A 241 25.57 8.56 -13.70
CA THR A 241 24.31 9.28 -13.38
C THR A 241 23.16 8.75 -14.23
N TYR A 242 23.40 8.52 -15.52
CA TYR A 242 22.39 7.97 -16.42
C TYR A 242 21.90 6.60 -15.94
N LYS A 243 22.84 5.68 -15.64
CA LYS A 243 22.53 4.35 -15.11
C LYS A 243 21.72 4.43 -13.81
N LEU A 244 22.16 5.24 -12.84
CA LEU A 244 21.47 5.41 -11.57
C LEU A 244 20.04 5.96 -11.74
N GLN A 245 19.86 7.03 -12.51
CA GLN A 245 18.52 7.61 -12.74
C GLN A 245 17.60 6.65 -13.51
N SER A 246 18.15 5.92 -14.49
CA SER A 246 17.40 4.91 -15.25
C SER A 246 16.93 3.76 -14.36
N GLN A 247 17.81 3.22 -13.50
CA GLN A 247 17.47 2.17 -12.55
C GLN A 247 16.40 2.63 -11.57
N LEU A 248 16.55 3.83 -11.01
CA LEU A 248 15.58 4.38 -10.07
C LEU A 248 14.22 4.68 -10.70
N PHE A 249 14.22 5.18 -11.94
CA PHE A 249 12.99 5.38 -12.68
C PHE A 249 12.32 4.04 -13.00
N LYS A 250 13.09 3.04 -13.47
CA LYS A 250 12.58 1.69 -13.73
C LYS A 250 11.99 1.05 -12.47
N ALA A 251 12.69 1.15 -11.33
CA ALA A 251 12.21 0.65 -10.05
C ALA A 251 10.87 1.30 -9.66
N LEU A 252 10.78 2.63 -9.78
CA LEU A 252 9.56 3.37 -9.48
C LEU A 252 8.39 3.00 -10.41
N VAL A 253 8.65 2.81 -11.71
CA VAL A 253 7.61 2.38 -12.66
C VAL A 253 7.07 1.00 -12.29
N VAL A 254 7.94 0.05 -11.94
CA VAL A 254 7.51 -1.29 -11.50
C VAL A 254 6.76 -1.20 -10.17
N GLN A 255 7.26 -0.41 -9.21
CA GLN A 255 6.63 -0.17 -7.92
C GLN A 255 5.25 0.48 -8.03
N ALA A 256 5.02 1.34 -9.01
CA ALA A 256 3.70 1.90 -9.27
C ALA A 256 2.81 0.90 -10.02
N PHE A 257 3.35 0.19 -11.00
CA PHE A 257 2.58 -0.74 -11.82
C PHE A 257 1.95 -1.88 -11.01
N ILE A 258 2.68 -2.45 -10.05
CA ILE A 258 2.21 -3.57 -9.20
C ILE A 258 0.92 -3.19 -8.44
N PRO A 259 0.90 -2.21 -7.53
CA PRO A 259 -0.31 -1.87 -6.80
C PRO A 259 -1.38 -1.28 -7.71
N ILE A 260 -1.03 -0.58 -8.80
CA ILE A 260 -2.06 -0.10 -9.75
C ILE A 260 -2.83 -1.27 -10.35
N THR A 261 -2.13 -2.32 -10.77
CA THR A 261 -2.72 -3.48 -11.44
C THR A 261 -3.43 -4.41 -10.46
N PHE A 262 -2.80 -4.71 -9.33
CA PHE A 262 -3.27 -5.76 -8.42
C PHE A 262 -4.07 -5.21 -7.23
N LEU A 263 -4.01 -3.91 -6.95
CA LEU A 263 -4.67 -3.33 -5.78
C LEU A 263 -5.67 -2.26 -6.19
N PHE A 264 -5.22 -1.15 -6.78
CA PHE A 264 -6.05 0.01 -7.05
C PHE A 264 -7.15 -0.27 -8.10
N ILE A 265 -6.80 -0.91 -9.23
CA ILE A 265 -7.80 -1.26 -10.26
C ILE A 265 -8.84 -2.27 -9.72
N PRO A 266 -8.45 -3.41 -9.11
CA PRO A 266 -9.43 -4.36 -8.57
C PRO A 266 -10.35 -3.76 -7.50
N ILE A 267 -9.82 -2.97 -6.57
CA ILE A 267 -10.64 -2.26 -5.57
C ILE A 267 -11.57 -1.26 -6.26
N GLY A 268 -11.06 -0.47 -7.20
CA GLY A 268 -11.88 0.48 -7.96
C GLY A 268 -13.03 -0.20 -8.70
N LEU A 269 -12.79 -1.36 -9.32
CA LEU A 269 -13.82 -2.15 -10.00
C LEU A 269 -14.88 -2.65 -9.02
N VAL A 270 -14.46 -3.23 -7.88
CA VAL A 270 -15.41 -3.73 -6.86
C VAL A 270 -16.16 -2.59 -6.18
N PHE A 271 -15.60 -1.38 -6.12
CA PHE A 271 -16.29 -0.19 -5.60
C PHE A 271 -17.31 0.37 -6.62
N ILE A 272 -17.01 0.30 -7.91
CA ILE A 272 -17.92 0.76 -9.01
C ILE A 272 -19.03 -0.27 -9.29
N ALA A 273 -18.73 -1.56 -9.19
CA ALA A 273 -19.63 -2.62 -9.62
C ALA A 273 -21.04 -2.55 -9.01
N PRO A 274 -21.22 -2.28 -7.70
CA PRO A 274 -22.54 -2.15 -7.10
C PRO A 274 -23.35 -0.96 -7.60
N LEU A 275 -22.67 0.12 -8.01
CA LEU A 275 -23.32 1.28 -8.63
C LEU A 275 -23.88 0.94 -10.01
N LEU A 276 -23.26 -0.01 -10.72
CA LEU A 276 -23.70 -0.47 -12.05
C LEU A 276 -24.58 -1.73 -11.99
N HIS A 277 -24.99 -2.15 -10.79
CA HIS A 277 -25.72 -3.42 -10.54
C HIS A 277 -24.97 -4.68 -11.00
N PHE A 278 -23.64 -4.63 -11.08
CA PHE A 278 -22.83 -5.82 -11.30
C PHE A 278 -22.48 -6.46 -9.95
N ASP A 279 -22.90 -7.71 -9.78
CA ASP A 279 -22.50 -8.50 -8.64
C ASP A 279 -21.17 -9.21 -8.95
N ILE A 280 -20.12 -8.81 -8.24
CA ILE A 280 -18.78 -9.39 -8.35
C ILE A 280 -18.32 -9.91 -6.98
N GLU A 281 -19.25 -10.48 -6.20
CA GLU A 281 -18.98 -11.06 -4.89
C GLU A 281 -17.72 -11.95 -4.85
N PRO A 282 -17.48 -12.89 -5.79
CA PRO A 282 -16.27 -13.72 -5.78
C PRO A 282 -14.95 -12.96 -5.91
N ALA A 283 -14.93 -11.81 -6.60
CA ALA A 283 -13.71 -11.01 -6.75
C ALA A 283 -13.31 -10.34 -5.43
N SER A 284 -14.25 -10.13 -4.51
CA SER A 284 -14.00 -9.51 -3.21
C SER A 284 -12.95 -10.28 -2.39
N PHE A 285 -12.97 -11.62 -2.48
CA PHE A 285 -11.98 -12.48 -1.84
C PHE A 285 -10.57 -12.24 -2.40
N LEU A 286 -10.44 -12.14 -3.71
CA LEU A 286 -9.16 -11.89 -4.37
C LEU A 286 -8.62 -10.49 -4.04
N VAL A 287 -9.51 -9.49 -4.05
CA VAL A 287 -9.18 -8.11 -3.66
C VAL A 287 -8.69 -8.05 -2.22
N THR A 288 -9.33 -8.77 -1.29
CA THR A 288 -8.88 -8.88 0.10
C THR A 288 -7.46 -9.45 0.19
N ILE A 289 -7.14 -10.49 -0.58
CA ILE A 289 -5.80 -11.10 -0.60
C ILE A 289 -4.76 -10.11 -1.14
N PHE A 290 -5.05 -9.42 -2.25
CA PHE A 290 -4.14 -8.43 -2.82
C PHE A 290 -3.89 -7.25 -1.87
N PHE A 291 -4.91 -6.83 -1.13
CA PHE A 291 -4.80 -5.81 -0.08
C PHE A 291 -3.79 -6.21 0.99
N SER A 292 -3.86 -7.43 1.51
CA SER A 292 -2.92 -7.91 2.52
C SER A 292 -1.49 -8.13 1.99
N ILE A 293 -1.31 -8.51 0.72
CA ILE A 293 0.02 -8.81 0.15
C ILE A 293 0.80 -7.55 -0.25
N TYR A 294 0.09 -6.47 -0.60
CA TYR A 294 0.71 -5.25 -1.15
C TYR A 294 1.93 -4.73 -0.36
N PRO A 295 1.86 -4.53 0.98
CA PRO A 295 2.97 -3.97 1.73
C PRO A 295 4.25 -4.82 1.73
N ALA A 296 4.13 -6.13 1.49
CA ALA A 296 5.28 -7.03 1.37
C ALA A 296 5.96 -6.95 0.01
N VAL A 297 5.17 -6.72 -1.05
CA VAL A 297 5.67 -6.65 -2.42
C VAL A 297 6.25 -5.27 -2.75
N ASP A 298 5.71 -4.21 -2.16
CA ASP A 298 6.10 -2.83 -2.41
C ASP A 298 7.61 -2.51 -2.35
N PRO A 299 8.40 -2.98 -1.36
CA PRO A 299 9.85 -2.70 -1.32
C PRO A 299 10.66 -3.52 -2.33
N LEU A 300 10.11 -4.59 -2.90
CA LEU A 300 10.86 -5.53 -3.75
C LEU A 300 11.42 -4.90 -5.04
N PRO A 301 10.67 -4.08 -5.80
CA PRO A 301 11.22 -3.43 -6.99
C PRO A 301 12.46 -2.59 -6.68
N ILE A 302 12.48 -1.87 -5.55
CA ILE A 302 13.64 -1.06 -5.16
C ILE A 302 14.81 -1.96 -4.78
N LEU A 303 14.57 -2.99 -3.95
CA LEU A 303 15.59 -3.94 -3.52
C LEU A 303 16.23 -4.72 -4.68
N LEU A 304 15.44 -5.09 -5.69
CA LEU A 304 15.88 -5.99 -6.77
C LEU A 304 16.37 -5.27 -8.04
N ILE A 305 15.90 -4.04 -8.30
CA ILE A 305 16.25 -3.30 -9.55
C ILE A 305 17.41 -2.32 -9.35
N VAL A 306 17.50 -1.67 -8.19
CA VAL A 306 18.54 -0.66 -7.92
C VAL A 306 19.84 -1.38 -7.55
N ALA A 307 20.89 -1.20 -8.35
CA ALA A 307 22.11 -1.99 -8.23
C ALA A 307 22.75 -1.86 -6.85
N GLU A 308 22.87 -0.65 -6.31
CA GLU A 308 23.48 -0.40 -5.00
C GLU A 308 22.76 -1.13 -3.86
N TYR A 309 21.43 -1.30 -3.95
CA TYR A 309 20.66 -2.02 -2.94
C TYR A 309 20.68 -3.53 -3.17
N ARG A 310 20.60 -3.98 -4.42
CA ARG A 310 20.70 -5.40 -4.76
C ARG A 310 22.06 -5.98 -4.39
N GLU A 311 23.14 -5.25 -4.66
CA GLU A 311 24.51 -5.64 -4.30
C GLU A 311 24.67 -5.63 -2.77
N GLY A 312 24.19 -4.58 -2.09
CA GLY A 312 24.18 -4.53 -0.64
C GLY A 312 23.36 -5.66 0.01
N LEU A 313 22.22 -6.03 -0.57
CA LEU A 313 21.42 -7.19 -0.13
C LEU A 313 22.19 -8.50 -0.32
N SER A 314 22.85 -8.67 -1.47
CA SER A 314 23.67 -9.84 -1.76
C SER A 314 24.81 -9.97 -0.75
N GLU A 315 25.52 -8.87 -0.44
CA GLU A 315 26.56 -8.83 0.59
C GLU A 315 26.04 -9.25 1.98
N LEU A 316 24.83 -8.81 2.36
CA LEU A 316 24.21 -9.18 3.64
C LEU A 316 23.88 -10.67 3.69
N ILE A 317 23.35 -11.23 2.60
CA ILE A 317 23.04 -12.66 2.47
C ILE A 317 24.33 -13.48 2.55
N TYR A 318 25.37 -13.10 1.79
CA TYR A 318 26.67 -13.78 1.82
C TYR A 318 27.32 -13.73 3.21
N LYS A 319 27.26 -12.60 3.92
CA LYS A 319 27.78 -12.51 5.30
C LYS A 319 27.00 -13.41 6.27
N THR A 320 25.69 -13.56 6.07
CA THR A 320 24.85 -14.39 6.95
C THR A 320 25.08 -15.88 6.70
N ILE A 321 25.18 -16.29 5.44
CA ILE A 321 25.46 -17.68 5.05
C ILE A 321 26.92 -18.05 5.34
N GLY A 322 27.88 -17.17 5.01
CA GLY A 322 29.31 -17.38 5.25
C GLY A 322 29.65 -17.51 6.73
N LYS A 323 29.02 -16.71 7.62
CA LYS A 323 29.16 -16.90 9.08
C LYS A 323 28.64 -18.24 9.56
N ARG A 324 27.56 -18.77 8.97
CA ARG A 324 27.07 -20.13 9.28
C ARG A 324 28.08 -21.20 8.88
N SER A 325 28.74 -21.07 7.74
CA SER A 325 29.76 -22.05 7.33
C SER A 325 30.97 -22.11 8.28
N ILE A 326 31.44 -20.95 8.77
CA ILE A 326 32.58 -20.91 9.71
C ILE A 326 32.18 -21.44 11.09
N GLN A 327 30.97 -21.13 11.57
CA GLN A 327 30.50 -21.63 12.87
C GLN A 327 30.24 -23.14 12.86
N ILE A 328 29.74 -23.72 11.76
CA ILE A 328 29.55 -25.18 11.67
C ILE A 328 30.91 -25.88 11.75
N SER A 329 31.93 -25.39 11.02
CA SER A 329 33.27 -25.98 11.08
C SER A 329 33.91 -25.90 12.47
N SER A 330 33.74 -24.80 13.21
CA SER A 330 34.32 -24.66 14.55
C SER A 330 33.66 -25.51 15.64
N TYR A 331 32.43 -26.00 15.43
CA TYR A 331 31.76 -26.89 16.37
C TYR A 331 32.03 -28.38 16.11
N THR A 332 32.48 -28.74 14.90
CA THR A 332 32.90 -30.11 14.56
C THR A 332 34.33 -30.46 14.97
N ASP A 333 35.15 -29.49 15.41
CA ASP A 333 36.50 -29.74 15.92
C ASP A 333 36.61 -29.47 17.43
N PRO A 334 36.28 -30.47 18.27
CA PRO A 334 36.95 -30.58 19.55
C PRO A 334 37.31 -32.03 19.86
N GLN A 335 38.28 -32.65 19.14
CA GLN A 335 39.03 -33.84 19.62
C GLN A 335 40.09 -34.41 18.64
N ILE A 336 40.90 -33.61 17.96
CA ILE A 336 42.07 -34.10 17.19
C ILE A 336 43.07 -32.93 17.23
N THR A 337 44.13 -32.86 18.02
CA THR A 337 45.25 -33.78 18.21
C THR A 337 46.10 -33.23 19.37
N SER A 338 46.24 -34.00 20.44
CA SER A 338 47.28 -33.84 21.46
C SER A 338 47.94 -35.19 21.68
N ILE A 339 48.62 -35.74 20.68
CA ILE A 339 49.49 -36.91 20.81
C ILE A 339 50.64 -36.74 19.80
N SER A 340 51.87 -36.87 20.34
CA SER A 340 53.21 -36.89 19.73
C SER A 340 53.74 -35.61 19.09
#